data_AF-B3KUM1-F1
#
_entry.id   AF-B3KUM1-F1
#
_cell.length_a   1.000
_cell.length_b   1.000
_cell.length_c   1.000
_cell.angle_alpha   90.00
_cell.angle_beta   90.00
_cell.angle_gamma   90.00
#
_symmetry.space_group_name_H-M   'P 1'
#
loop_
_entity.id
_entity.type
_entity.pdbx_description
1 polymer ?
#
loop_
_entity_poly.entity_id
_entity_poly.type
_entity_poly.pdbx_seq_one_letter_code
_entity_poly.pdbx_strand_id
1 'polypeptide(L)'
;MQLVQQRSQIQTLQKKVVNLETALSYMTKEFESEVLKLQQHAMIENQAGQVEIDKLQHLLQMKDREMNRVKKLAKNILDERTEVERFFLDALHQVKQQILISRKHYKQIAQAAFNLKMRAACTGRTEYPKIRTFDGREHSTNSVNQDLLEAEKWTHIEGNVDIGDLTWEQKEKVLRLLFAKMNGCPSRKYNQSSRPPVPDYVVSDSGETKEFGDESKLQDKIFITQQIAISDSSGEVVLPTIPKEPQESDTSTQKPSDENFSTSY
;
A
#
# COMPACT_ATOMS: atom_id res chain seq x y z
N MET A 1 51.78 76.38 -51.99
CA MET A 1 50.80 76.21 -50.88
C MET A 1 50.15 74.83 -50.84
N GLN A 2 49.69 74.24 -51.95
CA GLN A 2 48.99 72.94 -51.96
C GLN A 2 49.76 71.76 -51.35
N LEU A 3 51.06 71.60 -51.64
CA LEU A 3 51.88 70.48 -51.12
C LEU A 3 52.00 70.47 -49.59
N VAL A 4 52.08 71.65 -48.96
CA VAL A 4 52.18 71.77 -47.49
C VAL A 4 50.85 71.38 -46.84
N GLN A 5 49.73 71.75 -47.46
CA GLN A 5 48.39 71.41 -46.99
C GLN A 5 48.07 69.92 -47.15
N GLN A 6 48.53 69.28 -48.23
CA GLN A 6 48.44 67.82 -48.36
C GLN A 6 49.28 67.09 -47.31
N ARG A 7 50.48 67.57 -47.00
CA ARG A 7 51.35 66.99 -45.97
C ARG A 7 50.74 67.04 -44.57
N SER A 8 50.12 68.16 -44.19
CA SER A 8 49.44 68.29 -42.90
C SER A 8 48.19 67.41 -42.81
N GLN A 9 47.47 67.25 -43.92
CA GLN A 9 46.30 66.38 -44.00
C GLN A 9 46.69 64.90 -43.85
N ILE A 10 47.79 64.48 -44.49
CA ILE A 10 48.36 63.13 -44.33
C ILE A 10 48.79 62.89 -42.88
N GLN A 11 49.49 63.82 -42.24
CA GLN A 11 49.85 63.70 -40.82
C GLN A 11 48.63 63.58 -39.90
N THR A 12 47.57 64.33 -40.18
CA THR A 12 46.33 64.29 -39.39
C THR A 12 45.64 62.95 -39.54
N LEU A 13 45.57 62.40 -40.76
CA LEU A 13 45.02 61.08 -41.03
C LEU A 13 45.85 59.97 -40.36
N GLN A 14 47.18 60.03 -40.45
CA GLN A 14 48.08 59.09 -39.77
C GLN A 14 47.86 59.09 -38.26
N LYS A 15 47.72 60.27 -37.64
CA LYS A 15 47.42 60.37 -36.21
C LYS A 15 46.07 59.76 -35.86
N LYS A 16 45.05 59.94 -36.70
CA LYS A 16 43.73 59.29 -36.52
C LYS A 16 43.82 57.77 -36.64
N VAL A 17 44.57 57.25 -37.61
CA VAL A 17 44.78 55.81 -37.78
C VAL A 17 45.45 55.23 -36.53
N VAL A 18 46.54 55.82 -36.06
CA VAL A 18 47.25 55.37 -34.84
C VAL A 18 46.33 55.40 -33.61
N ASN A 19 45.52 56.46 -33.47
CA ASN A 19 44.54 56.56 -32.37
C ASN A 19 43.46 55.47 -32.44
N LEU A 20 42.99 55.13 -33.65
CA LEU A 20 42.01 54.07 -33.84
C LEU A 20 42.61 52.69 -33.60
N GLU A 21 43.85 52.46 -34.06
CA GLU A 21 44.59 51.21 -33.80
C GLU A 21 44.82 50.99 -32.31
N THR A 22 45.16 52.04 -31.56
CA THR A 22 45.30 51.95 -30.10
C THR A 22 43.97 51.71 -29.40
N ALA A 23 42.89 52.38 -29.82
CA ALA A 23 41.54 52.14 -29.29
C ALA A 23 41.06 50.70 -29.57
N LEU A 24 41.26 50.20 -30.79
CA LEU A 24 40.95 48.81 -31.17
C LEU A 24 41.77 47.82 -30.35
N SER A 25 43.08 48.04 -30.19
CA SER A 25 43.92 47.14 -29.39
C SER A 25 43.46 47.07 -27.93
N TYR A 26 43.04 48.20 -27.37
CA TYR A 26 42.47 48.23 -26.02
C TYR A 26 41.14 47.46 -25.95
N MET A 27 40.23 47.71 -26.89
CA MET A 27 38.94 47.01 -26.95
C MET A 27 39.10 45.49 -27.13
N THR A 28 40.02 45.05 -27.99
CA THR A 28 40.29 43.62 -28.20
C THR A 28 40.78 42.95 -26.92
N LYS A 29 41.70 43.59 -26.18
CA LYS A 29 42.21 43.07 -24.91
C LYS A 29 41.13 43.02 -23.83
N GLU A 30 40.27 44.03 -23.76
CA GLU A 30 39.17 44.04 -22.78
C GLU A 30 38.14 42.96 -23.12
N PHE A 31 37.81 42.79 -24.41
CA PHE A 31 36.93 41.72 -24.85
C PHE A 31 37.49 40.31 -24.54
N GLU A 32 38.77 40.07 -24.82
CA GLU A 32 39.44 38.81 -24.46
C GLU A 32 39.38 38.55 -22.94
N SER A 33 39.61 39.59 -22.13
CA SER A 33 39.50 39.55 -20.66
C SER A 33 38.07 39.23 -20.20
N GLU A 34 37.06 39.86 -20.79
CA GLU A 34 35.65 39.58 -20.48
C GLU A 34 35.24 38.15 -20.86
N VAL A 35 35.64 37.68 -22.04
CA VAL A 35 35.38 36.30 -22.48
C VAL A 35 35.99 35.29 -21.50
N LEU A 36 37.22 35.53 -21.06
CA LEU A 36 37.92 34.62 -20.15
C LEU A 36 37.27 34.61 -18.75
N LYS A 37 36.85 35.78 -18.25
CA LYS A 37 36.06 35.89 -17.01
C LYS A 37 34.74 35.16 -17.11
N LEU A 38 34.00 35.32 -18.22
CA LEU A 38 32.72 34.66 -18.43
C LEU A 38 32.88 33.14 -18.49
N GLN A 39 33.91 32.66 -19.19
CA GLN A 39 34.22 31.23 -19.25
C GLN A 39 34.57 30.66 -17.88
N GLN A 40 35.38 31.38 -17.09
CA GLN A 40 35.72 30.95 -15.73
C GLN A 40 34.49 30.93 -14.82
N HIS A 41 33.62 31.94 -14.91
CA HIS A 41 32.38 31.98 -14.14
C HIS A 41 31.47 30.80 -14.49
N ALA A 42 31.25 30.54 -15.78
CA ALA A 42 30.45 29.42 -16.25
C ALA A 42 31.02 28.06 -15.80
N MET A 43 32.36 27.93 -15.77
CA MET A 43 33.02 26.72 -15.27
C MET A 43 32.77 26.51 -13.77
N ILE A 44 32.89 27.56 -12.96
CA ILE A 44 32.64 27.50 -11.51
C ILE A 44 31.18 27.17 -11.22
N GLU A 45 30.25 27.81 -11.94
CA GLU A 45 28.81 27.59 -11.79
C GLU A 45 28.43 26.15 -12.17
N ASN A 46 28.94 25.63 -13.29
CA ASN A 46 28.72 24.24 -13.69
C ASN A 46 29.29 23.26 -12.65
N GLN A 47 30.46 23.56 -12.09
CA GLN A 47 31.06 22.72 -11.04
C GLN A 47 30.21 22.73 -9.77
N ALA A 48 29.69 23.89 -9.36
CA ALA A 48 28.78 24.00 -8.23
C ALA A 48 27.48 23.22 -8.47
N GLY A 49 26.90 23.34 -9.67
CA GLY A 49 25.72 22.59 -10.09
C GLY A 49 25.95 21.08 -10.06
N GLN A 50 27.12 20.60 -10.50
CA GLN A 50 27.46 19.17 -10.46
C GLN A 50 27.49 18.64 -9.02
N VAL A 51 28.07 19.38 -8.08
CA VAL A 51 28.10 18.99 -6.66
C VAL A 51 26.68 18.91 -6.07
N GLU A 52 25.80 19.83 -6.45
CA GLU A 52 24.41 19.80 -6.02
C GLU A 52 23.66 18.59 -6.58
N ILE A 53 23.84 18.29 -7.88
CA ILE A 53 23.28 17.10 -8.52
C ILE A 53 23.72 15.83 -7.78
N ASP A 54 25.02 15.69 -7.48
CA ASP A 54 25.55 14.53 -6.77
C ASP A 54 24.93 14.39 -5.37
N LYS A 55 24.76 15.51 -4.65
CA LYS A 55 24.11 15.53 -3.34
C LYS A 55 22.64 15.12 -3.42
N LEU A 56 21.91 15.64 -4.40
CA LEU A 56 20.50 15.30 -4.62
C LEU A 56 20.33 13.83 -5.01
N GLN A 57 21.19 13.31 -5.88
CA GLN A 57 21.22 11.89 -6.24
C GLN A 57 21.47 11.00 -5.01
N HIS A 58 22.42 11.38 -4.15
CA HIS A 58 22.68 10.63 -2.91
C HIS A 58 21.47 10.66 -1.96
N LEU A 59 20.84 11.82 -1.79
CA LEU A 59 19.64 11.96 -0.96
C LEU A 59 18.49 11.11 -1.50
N LEU A 60 18.29 11.11 -2.82
CA LEU A 60 17.29 10.27 -3.48
C LEU A 60 17.54 8.79 -3.22
N GLN A 61 18.77 8.30 -3.39
CA GLN A 61 19.12 6.91 -3.10
C GLN A 61 18.84 6.53 -1.64
N MET A 62 19.12 7.43 -0.70
CA MET A 62 18.82 7.20 0.72
C MET A 62 17.32 7.16 0.99
N LYS A 63 16.53 8.02 0.33
CA LYS A 63 15.07 8.02 0.40
C LYS A 63 14.47 6.76 -0.22
N ASP A 64 15.00 6.26 -1.33
CA ASP A 64 14.55 5.00 -1.94
C ASP A 64 14.81 3.79 -1.03
N ARG A 65 15.98 3.75 -0.38
CA ARG A 65 16.29 2.70 0.61
C ARG A 65 15.31 2.72 1.77
N GLU A 66 15.00 3.90 2.30
CA GLU A 66 14.05 4.03 3.40
C GLU A 66 12.62 3.66 2.96
N MET A 67 12.20 4.11 1.79
CA MET A 67 10.94 3.73 1.18
C MET A 67 10.83 2.21 1.02
N ASN A 68 11.90 1.54 0.58
CA ASN A 68 11.92 0.09 0.45
C ASN A 68 11.85 -0.62 1.81
N ARG A 69 12.43 -0.05 2.88
CA ARG A 69 12.26 -0.57 4.24
C ARG A 69 10.81 -0.43 4.71
N VAL A 70 10.19 0.73 4.51
CA VAL A 70 8.77 0.97 4.85
C VAL A 70 7.86 0.00 4.08
N LYS A 71 8.09 -0.19 2.77
CA LYS A 71 7.33 -1.16 1.96
C LYS A 71 7.45 -2.58 2.49
N LYS A 72 8.66 -3.02 2.88
CA LYS A 72 8.88 -4.34 3.48
C LYS A 72 8.15 -4.48 4.81
N LEU A 73 8.24 -3.46 5.67
CA LEU A 73 7.55 -3.47 6.95
C LEU A 73 6.02 -3.52 6.78
N ALA A 74 5.47 -2.69 5.89
CA ALA A 74 4.04 -2.69 5.59
C ALA A 74 3.56 -4.05 5.06
N LYS A 75 4.35 -4.69 4.19
CA LYS A 75 4.08 -6.04 3.72
C LYS A 75 4.08 -7.05 4.87
N ASN A 76 5.11 -7.04 5.73
CA ASN A 76 5.19 -7.96 6.87
C ASN A 76 3.97 -7.81 7.80
N ILE A 77 3.57 -6.57 8.12
CA ILE A 77 2.39 -6.32 8.96
C ILE A 77 1.12 -6.90 8.30
N LEU A 78 0.99 -6.76 6.98
CA LEU A 78 -0.16 -7.33 6.26
C LEU A 78 -0.13 -8.86 6.24
N ASP A 79 1.04 -9.45 6.04
CA ASP A 79 1.24 -10.90 6.02
C ASP A 79 0.92 -11.49 7.41
N GLU A 80 1.46 -10.90 8.48
CA GLU A 80 1.16 -11.27 9.87
C GLU A 80 -0.34 -11.12 10.18
N ARG A 81 -0.97 -10.01 9.79
CA ARG A 81 -2.42 -9.82 9.96
C ARG A 81 -3.22 -10.90 9.23
N THR A 82 -2.83 -11.21 8.00
CA THR A 82 -3.47 -12.24 7.19
C THR A 82 -3.34 -13.62 7.83
N GLU A 83 -2.18 -13.95 8.39
CA GLU A 83 -1.96 -15.20 9.13
C GLU A 83 -2.88 -15.30 10.36
N VAL A 84 -2.96 -14.24 11.15
CA VAL A 84 -3.83 -14.19 12.33
C VAL A 84 -5.31 -14.30 11.92
N GLU A 85 -5.73 -13.61 10.86
CA GLU A 85 -7.10 -13.71 10.34
C GLU A 85 -7.45 -15.12 9.88
N ARG A 86 -6.55 -15.79 9.15
CA ARG A 86 -6.71 -17.20 8.75
C ARG A 86 -6.84 -18.11 9.98
N PHE A 87 -5.95 -17.93 10.97
CA PHE A 87 -6.02 -18.70 12.22
C PHE A 87 -7.38 -18.56 12.91
N PHE A 88 -7.94 -17.35 13.01
CA PHE A 88 -9.25 -17.14 13.62
C PHE A 88 -10.39 -17.78 12.83
N LEU A 89 -10.35 -17.69 11.49
CA LEU A 89 -11.34 -18.32 10.63
C LEU A 89 -11.31 -19.85 10.78
N ASP A 90 -10.10 -20.43 10.81
CA ASP A 90 -9.91 -21.87 10.99
C ASP A 90 -10.35 -22.32 12.40
N ALA A 91 -10.00 -21.58 13.44
CA ALA A 91 -10.44 -21.85 14.80
C ALA A 91 -11.97 -21.79 14.94
N LEU A 92 -12.60 -20.75 14.37
CA LEU A 92 -14.06 -20.63 14.33
C LEU A 92 -14.71 -21.78 13.56
N HIS A 93 -14.10 -22.19 12.44
CA HIS A 93 -14.58 -23.34 11.69
C HIS A 93 -14.53 -24.61 12.53
N GLN A 94 -13.38 -24.92 13.14
CA GLN A 94 -13.19 -26.10 13.99
C GLN A 94 -14.19 -26.12 15.15
N VAL A 95 -14.36 -24.99 15.86
CA VAL A 95 -15.31 -24.90 16.96
C VAL A 95 -16.74 -25.15 16.49
N LYS A 96 -17.15 -24.60 15.34
CA LYS A 96 -18.48 -24.87 14.77
C LYS A 96 -18.69 -26.35 14.44
N GLN A 97 -17.68 -27.02 13.87
CA GLN A 97 -17.76 -28.46 13.63
C GLN A 97 -17.90 -29.23 14.95
N GLN A 98 -17.13 -28.83 15.96
CA GLN A 98 -17.15 -29.48 17.25
C GLN A 98 -18.48 -29.28 18.00
N ILE A 99 -19.16 -28.14 17.82
CA ILE A 99 -20.53 -27.91 18.28
C ILE A 99 -21.51 -28.89 17.62
N LEU A 100 -21.41 -29.11 16.30
CA LEU A 100 -22.29 -30.06 15.61
C LEU A 100 -22.08 -31.49 16.12
N ILE A 101 -20.81 -31.88 16.31
CA ILE A 101 -20.44 -33.19 16.83
C ILE A 101 -20.92 -33.36 18.28
N SER A 102 -20.67 -32.37 19.15
CA SER A 102 -21.06 -32.42 20.57
C SER A 102 -22.57 -32.49 20.72
N ARG A 103 -23.34 -31.68 19.97
CA ARG A 103 -24.81 -31.69 19.97
C ARG A 103 -25.36 -33.05 19.53
N LYS A 104 -24.82 -33.63 18.46
CA LYS A 104 -25.22 -34.96 17.99
C LYS A 104 -24.91 -36.04 19.04
N HIS A 105 -23.72 -36.01 19.61
CA HIS A 105 -23.28 -36.99 20.60
C HIS A 105 -24.11 -36.90 21.89
N TYR A 106 -24.37 -35.69 22.38
CA TYR A 106 -25.21 -35.45 23.54
C TYR A 106 -26.61 -36.02 23.35
N LYS A 107 -27.24 -35.78 22.19
CA LYS A 107 -28.55 -36.35 21.86
C LYS A 107 -28.55 -37.89 21.90
N GLN A 108 -27.51 -38.52 21.35
CA GLN A 108 -27.37 -39.97 21.35
C GLN A 108 -27.19 -40.53 22.77
N ILE A 109 -26.33 -39.92 23.58
CA ILE A 109 -26.11 -40.34 24.98
C ILE A 109 -27.40 -40.17 25.79
N ALA A 110 -28.07 -39.03 25.68
CA ALA A 110 -29.31 -38.77 26.40
C ALA A 110 -30.40 -39.80 26.03
N GLN A 111 -30.49 -40.17 24.75
CA GLN A 111 -31.43 -41.20 24.28
C GLN A 111 -31.07 -42.58 24.85
N ALA A 112 -29.78 -42.95 24.80
CA ALA A 112 -29.32 -44.23 25.32
C ALA A 112 -29.54 -44.35 26.83
N ALA A 113 -29.24 -43.29 27.60
CA ALA A 113 -29.47 -43.22 29.04
C ALA A 113 -30.95 -43.31 29.40
N PHE A 114 -31.82 -42.61 28.66
CA PHE A 114 -33.27 -42.71 28.82
C PHE A 114 -33.78 -44.13 28.53
N ASN A 115 -33.37 -44.72 27.40
CA ASN A 115 -33.76 -46.08 27.02
C ASN A 115 -33.28 -47.13 28.03
N LEU A 116 -32.07 -46.97 28.57
CA LEU A 116 -31.52 -47.85 29.60
C LEU A 116 -32.36 -47.78 30.89
N LYS A 117 -32.69 -46.56 31.35
CA LYS A 117 -33.53 -46.34 32.53
C LYS A 117 -34.95 -46.86 32.33
N MET A 118 -35.51 -46.70 31.14
CA MET A 118 -36.81 -47.26 30.76
C MET A 118 -36.82 -48.79 30.89
N ARG A 119 -35.81 -49.48 30.34
CA ARG A 119 -35.70 -50.95 30.46
C ARG A 119 -35.53 -51.40 31.91
N ALA A 120 -34.70 -50.72 32.70
CA ALA A 120 -34.52 -51.03 34.12
C ALA A 120 -35.84 -50.89 34.91
N ALA A 121 -36.63 -49.87 34.59
CA ALA A 121 -37.94 -49.67 35.20
C ALA A 121 -38.96 -50.74 34.80
N CYS A 122 -38.95 -51.20 33.54
CA CYS A 122 -39.78 -52.33 33.12
C CYS A 122 -39.46 -53.63 33.88
N THR A 123 -38.20 -53.83 34.27
CA THR A 123 -37.79 -54.97 35.12
C THR A 123 -38.06 -54.77 36.62
N GLY A 124 -38.70 -53.66 37.01
CA GLY A 124 -39.01 -53.34 38.41
C GLY A 124 -37.82 -52.91 39.27
N ARG A 125 -36.65 -52.66 38.67
CA ARG A 125 -35.43 -52.29 39.40
C ARG A 125 -35.35 -50.81 39.76
N THR A 126 -36.05 -49.96 39.02
CA THR A 126 -36.04 -48.49 39.19
C THR A 126 -37.39 -47.89 38.81
N GLU A 127 -37.65 -46.63 39.16
CA GLU A 127 -38.83 -45.90 38.67
C GLU A 127 -38.71 -45.50 37.19
N TYR A 128 -39.86 -45.37 36.52
CA TYR A 128 -39.94 -44.93 35.13
C TYR A 128 -39.42 -43.48 34.97
N PRO A 129 -38.55 -43.21 33.98
CA PRO A 129 -38.08 -41.86 33.73
C PRO A 129 -39.21 -40.98 33.19
N LYS A 130 -39.19 -39.68 33.55
CA LYS A 130 -40.10 -38.68 32.97
C LYS A 130 -40.00 -38.68 31.44
N ILE A 131 -41.14 -38.58 30.76
CA ILE A 131 -41.20 -38.55 29.29
C ILE A 131 -40.30 -37.42 28.79
N ARG A 132 -39.37 -37.78 27.91
CA ARG A 132 -38.41 -36.87 27.30
C ARG A 132 -38.45 -37.04 25.79
N THR A 133 -38.50 -35.93 25.08
CA THR A 133 -38.62 -35.90 23.62
C THR A 133 -37.28 -35.62 22.97
N PHE A 134 -37.12 -36.19 21.77
CA PHE A 134 -35.89 -36.12 20.97
C PHE A 134 -36.20 -35.68 19.52
N ASP A 135 -37.48 -35.55 19.17
CA ASP A 135 -38.00 -35.17 17.85
C ASP A 135 -37.98 -33.65 17.62
N GLY A 136 -37.88 -32.86 18.69
CA GLY A 136 -37.78 -31.40 18.60
C GLY A 136 -39.07 -30.68 18.30
N ARG A 137 -40.21 -31.26 18.66
CA ARG A 137 -41.49 -30.53 18.60
C ARG A 137 -41.51 -29.34 19.55
N GLU A 138 -42.03 -28.22 19.04
CA GLU A 138 -42.03 -26.90 19.70
C GLU A 138 -42.83 -26.86 21.01
N HIS A 139 -43.82 -27.74 21.18
CA HIS A 139 -44.70 -27.77 22.37
C HIS A 139 -44.28 -28.80 23.43
N SER A 140 -43.06 -29.35 23.35
CA SER A 140 -42.61 -30.33 24.32
C SER A 140 -42.03 -29.67 25.57
N THR A 141 -42.61 -29.98 26.74
CA THR A 141 -42.18 -29.44 28.03
C THR A 141 -40.84 -30.01 28.54
N ASN A 142 -40.38 -31.15 27.99
CA ASN A 142 -39.13 -31.80 28.38
C ASN A 142 -38.44 -32.39 27.14
N SER A 143 -37.65 -31.56 26.47
CA SER A 143 -36.98 -31.87 25.19
C SER A 143 -35.48 -31.75 25.32
N VAL A 144 -34.73 -32.68 24.74
CA VAL A 144 -33.25 -32.59 24.66
C VAL A 144 -32.78 -31.34 23.94
N ASN A 145 -33.56 -30.83 22.98
CA ASN A 145 -33.18 -29.62 22.25
C ASN A 145 -33.28 -28.37 23.13
N GLN A 146 -34.12 -28.39 24.17
CA GLN A 146 -34.20 -27.31 25.14
C GLN A 146 -32.89 -27.20 25.92
N ASP A 147 -32.31 -28.32 26.36
CA ASP A 147 -31.00 -28.33 27.02
C ASP A 147 -29.87 -27.79 26.11
N LEU A 148 -29.91 -28.09 24.81
CA LEU A 148 -28.94 -27.57 23.84
C LEU A 148 -29.10 -26.07 23.59
N LEU A 149 -30.33 -25.55 23.55
CA LEU A 149 -30.63 -24.12 23.44
C LEU A 149 -30.26 -23.38 24.72
N GLU A 150 -30.46 -24.02 25.87
CA GLU A 150 -30.01 -23.50 27.15
C GLU A 150 -28.50 -23.38 27.14
N ALA A 151 -27.74 -24.40 26.77
CA ALA A 151 -26.28 -24.29 26.66
C ALA A 151 -25.80 -23.10 25.80
N GLU A 152 -26.57 -22.69 24.79
CA GLU A 152 -26.30 -21.50 23.99
C GLU A 152 -26.64 -20.17 24.68
N LYS A 153 -27.62 -20.15 25.59
CA LYS A 153 -28.09 -18.94 26.29
C LYS A 153 -27.24 -18.53 27.49
N TRP A 154 -26.33 -19.35 28.00
CA TRP A 154 -25.71 -19.09 29.31
C TRP A 154 -24.88 -17.79 29.31
N THR A 155 -25.27 -16.85 30.18
CA THR A 155 -24.74 -15.48 30.29
C THR A 155 -23.90 -15.23 31.54
N HIS A 156 -23.80 -16.18 32.48
CA HIS A 156 -23.19 -15.95 33.78
C HIS A 156 -22.01 -16.89 34.00
N ILE A 157 -20.81 -16.33 33.94
CA ILE A 157 -19.57 -16.98 34.33
C ILE A 157 -19.07 -16.20 35.55
N GLU A 158 -19.25 -16.76 36.75
CA GLU A 158 -18.67 -16.19 37.97
C GLU A 158 -17.27 -16.77 38.18
N GLY A 159 -16.28 -15.89 38.36
CA GLY A 159 -14.90 -16.28 38.69
C GLY A 159 -13.93 -16.22 37.52
N ASN A 160 -12.68 -16.61 37.80
CA ASN A 160 -11.62 -16.70 36.82
C ASN A 160 -11.76 -18.05 36.10
N VAL A 161 -12.16 -18.03 34.83
CA VAL A 161 -12.44 -19.26 34.06
C VAL A 161 -11.42 -19.41 32.95
N ASP A 162 -10.76 -20.57 32.93
CA ASP A 162 -9.80 -20.92 31.90
C ASP A 162 -10.51 -21.30 30.59
N ILE A 163 -9.83 -21.10 29.47
CA ILE A 163 -10.35 -21.46 28.14
C ILE A 163 -10.70 -22.96 28.06
N GLY A 164 -9.99 -23.80 28.82
CA GLY A 164 -10.25 -25.24 28.91
C GLY A 164 -11.67 -25.57 29.37
N ASP A 165 -12.17 -24.81 30.34
CA ASP A 165 -13.45 -25.07 31.03
C ASP A 165 -14.67 -24.59 30.23
N LEU A 166 -14.44 -23.85 29.15
CA LEU A 166 -15.50 -23.34 28.29
C LEU A 166 -16.09 -24.46 27.40
N THR A 167 -17.42 -24.48 27.32
CA THR A 167 -18.16 -25.23 26.30
C THR A 167 -17.79 -24.76 24.89
N TRP A 168 -18.03 -25.59 23.89
CA TRP A 168 -17.71 -25.24 22.50
C TRP A 168 -18.49 -24.00 22.03
N GLU A 169 -19.74 -23.85 22.45
CA GLU A 169 -20.58 -22.68 22.21
C GLU A 169 -19.99 -21.40 22.83
N GLN A 170 -19.40 -21.49 24.02
CA GLN A 170 -18.73 -20.36 24.67
C GLN A 170 -17.41 -20.02 23.98
N LYS A 171 -16.60 -21.02 23.61
CA LYS A 171 -15.37 -20.83 22.84
C LYS A 171 -15.65 -20.10 21.52
N GLU A 172 -16.77 -20.40 20.87
CA GLU A 172 -17.20 -19.76 19.63
C GLU A 172 -17.49 -18.27 19.81
N LYS A 173 -18.25 -17.90 20.86
CA LYS A 173 -18.54 -16.50 21.19
C LYS A 173 -17.29 -15.71 21.56
N VAL A 174 -16.39 -16.31 22.33
CA VAL A 174 -15.10 -15.70 22.69
C VAL A 174 -14.24 -15.48 21.45
N LEU A 175 -14.15 -16.47 20.55
CA LEU A 175 -13.41 -16.33 19.29
C LEU A 175 -14.02 -15.24 18.39
N ARG A 176 -15.36 -15.16 18.26
CA ARG A 176 -16.01 -14.06 17.53
C ARG A 176 -15.72 -12.71 18.16
N LEU A 177 -15.79 -12.61 19.49
CA LEU A 177 -15.49 -11.37 20.21
C LEU A 177 -14.03 -10.96 20.02
N LEU A 178 -13.10 -11.90 20.11
CA LEU A 178 -11.68 -11.65 19.92
C LEU A 178 -11.37 -11.23 18.49
N PHE A 179 -11.99 -11.88 17.49
CA PHE A 179 -11.89 -11.47 16.09
C PHE A 179 -12.45 -10.07 15.84
N ALA A 180 -13.61 -9.73 16.42
CA ALA A 180 -14.17 -8.38 16.33
C ALA A 180 -13.28 -7.34 17.02
N LYS A 181 -12.72 -7.69 18.19
CA LYS A 181 -11.79 -6.84 18.94
C LYS A 181 -10.50 -6.59 18.18
N MET A 182 -9.93 -7.61 17.54
CA MET A 182 -8.75 -7.49 16.67
C MET A 182 -9.02 -6.56 15.49
N ASN A 183 -10.23 -6.61 14.93
CA ASN A 183 -10.64 -5.74 13.84
C ASN A 183 -11.07 -4.32 14.28
N GLY A 184 -10.86 -3.95 15.54
CA GLY A 184 -11.13 -2.59 16.04
C GLY A 184 -12.61 -2.24 16.12
N CYS A 185 -13.52 -3.22 16.06
CA CYS A 185 -14.93 -2.97 16.34
C CYS A 185 -15.09 -2.78 17.86
N PRO A 186 -15.48 -1.57 18.34
CA PRO A 186 -15.79 -1.40 19.75
C PRO A 186 -16.94 -2.35 20.09
N SER A 187 -16.87 -2.97 21.27
CA SER A 187 -17.97 -3.78 21.78
C SER A 187 -19.24 -2.92 21.76
N ARG A 188 -20.09 -3.09 20.74
CA ARG A 188 -21.46 -2.53 20.78
C ARG A 188 -22.06 -3.13 22.04
N LYS A 189 -22.27 -2.28 23.06
CA LYS A 189 -23.18 -2.62 24.15
C LYS A 189 -24.42 -3.18 23.48
N TYR A 190 -24.72 -4.45 23.75
CA TYR A 190 -25.75 -5.21 23.08
C TYR A 190 -27.11 -4.68 23.54
N ASN A 191 -27.45 -3.46 23.12
CA ASN A 191 -28.78 -2.91 23.25
C ASN A 191 -29.53 -3.31 21.99
N GLN A 192 -30.56 -4.10 22.22
CA GLN A 192 -31.47 -4.63 21.22
C GLN A 192 -31.91 -3.51 20.27
N SER A 193 -31.49 -3.56 19.02
CA SER A 193 -32.19 -2.84 17.94
C SER A 193 -31.91 -3.55 16.63
N SER A 194 -32.84 -4.44 16.29
CA SER A 194 -32.97 -5.06 14.98
C SER A 194 -33.47 -4.02 13.98
N ARG A 195 -32.56 -3.33 13.27
CA ARG A 195 -32.87 -2.80 11.93
C ARG A 195 -31.58 -2.47 11.16
N PRO A 196 -31.37 -3.01 9.95
CA PRO A 196 -30.34 -2.49 9.06
C PRO A 196 -30.78 -1.11 8.52
N PRO A 197 -29.87 -0.12 8.42
CA PRO A 197 -30.20 1.14 7.76
C PRO A 197 -30.27 0.88 6.25
N VAL A 198 -31.46 1.04 5.68
CA VAL A 198 -31.66 1.10 4.23
C VAL A 198 -31.07 2.45 3.76
N PRO A 199 -30.25 2.49 2.70
CA PRO A 199 -29.77 3.75 2.14
C PRO A 199 -30.94 4.51 1.52
N ASP A 200 -31.18 5.74 1.97
CA ASP A 200 -32.14 6.66 1.34
C ASP A 200 -31.66 6.98 -0.08
N TYR A 201 -32.51 6.67 -1.04
CA TYR A 201 -32.35 7.06 -2.44
C TYR A 201 -32.48 8.57 -2.55
N VAL A 202 -31.37 9.26 -2.80
CA VAL A 202 -31.35 10.71 -3.02
C VAL A 202 -31.92 11.00 -4.41
N VAL A 203 -33.16 11.48 -4.45
CA VAL A 203 -33.73 12.18 -5.60
C VAL A 203 -32.95 13.47 -5.80
N SER A 204 -32.38 13.63 -6.99
CA SER A 204 -31.82 14.91 -7.45
C SER A 204 -32.94 15.92 -7.66
N ASP A 205 -32.85 17.06 -7.00
CA ASP A 205 -33.53 18.27 -7.45
C ASP A 205 -32.59 19.48 -7.32
N SER A 206 -32.67 20.31 -8.34
CA SER A 206 -31.87 21.48 -8.64
C SER A 206 -32.26 22.71 -7.82
N GLY A 207 -31.28 23.57 -7.49
CA GLY A 207 -31.54 25.00 -7.30
C GLY A 207 -30.92 25.68 -6.07
N GLU A 208 -29.94 26.55 -6.37
CA GLU A 208 -29.69 27.87 -5.75
C GLU A 208 -28.98 28.02 -4.38
N THR A 209 -27.72 28.46 -4.51
CA THR A 209 -27.02 29.56 -3.81
C THR A 209 -27.47 30.02 -2.42
N LYS A 210 -26.54 29.94 -1.45
CA LYS A 210 -26.17 31.06 -0.57
C LYS A 210 -24.84 30.81 0.15
N GLU A 211 -23.95 31.79 0.06
CA GLU A 211 -22.70 31.90 0.83
C GLU A 211 -22.97 32.13 2.33
N PHE A 212 -22.11 31.58 3.18
CA PHE A 212 -21.58 32.23 4.38
C PHE A 212 -20.31 31.47 4.82
N GLY A 213 -19.21 32.20 5.04
CA GLY A 213 -17.98 31.66 5.62
C GLY A 213 -18.04 31.53 7.15
N ASP A 214 -17.23 30.62 7.71
CA ASP A 214 -16.11 30.92 8.63
C ASP A 214 -15.47 29.60 9.12
N GLU A 215 -14.23 29.72 9.59
CA GLU A 215 -13.20 28.72 9.80
C GLU A 215 -13.45 27.59 10.83
N SER A 216 -12.69 26.52 10.60
CA SER A 216 -12.06 25.66 11.62
C SER A 216 -12.92 24.66 12.40
N LYS A 217 -12.80 23.37 12.03
CA LYS A 217 -12.28 22.27 12.88
C LYS A 217 -12.47 20.89 12.23
N LEU A 218 -11.34 20.26 11.91
CA LEU A 218 -10.97 18.89 12.32
C LEU A 218 -12.01 17.77 12.11
N GLN A 219 -11.81 16.91 11.12
CA GLN A 219 -11.07 15.65 11.29
C GLN A 219 -11.13 14.80 10.02
N ASP A 220 -9.94 14.44 9.54
CA ASP A 220 -9.68 13.51 8.45
C ASP A 220 -10.41 12.19 8.65
N LYS A 221 -11.48 11.98 7.88
CA LYS A 221 -12.09 10.67 7.69
C LYS A 221 -11.43 10.00 6.49
N ILE A 222 -10.39 9.24 6.81
CA ILE A 222 -10.10 7.88 6.35
C ILE A 222 -10.32 7.62 4.85
N PHE A 223 -9.18 7.44 4.17
CA PHE A 223 -9.01 6.87 2.84
C PHE A 223 -9.88 5.62 2.60
N ILE A 224 -10.73 5.68 1.57
CA ILE A 224 -11.33 4.53 0.90
C ILE A 224 -10.72 4.47 -0.49
N THR A 225 -9.86 3.49 -0.77
CA THR A 225 -9.51 3.10 -2.13
C THR A 225 -10.45 1.98 -2.57
N GLN A 226 -11.59 2.36 -3.15
CA GLN A 226 -12.28 1.46 -4.07
C GLN A 226 -11.51 1.46 -5.40
N GLN A 227 -11.31 0.26 -5.93
CA GLN A 227 -10.68 0.02 -7.23
C GLN A 227 -11.45 0.74 -8.34
N ILE A 228 -10.73 1.54 -9.13
CA ILE A 228 -11.20 2.05 -10.42
C ILE A 228 -10.47 1.23 -11.50
N ALA A 229 -11.25 0.53 -12.32
CA ALA A 229 -10.79 -0.02 -13.58
C ALA A 229 -10.49 1.15 -14.52
N ILE A 230 -9.23 1.29 -14.94
CA ILE A 230 -8.84 2.28 -15.95
C ILE A 230 -8.89 1.56 -17.29
N SER A 231 -9.85 1.96 -18.12
CA SER A 231 -9.93 1.60 -19.53
C SER A 231 -8.74 2.16 -20.29
N ASP A 232 -8.15 1.32 -21.13
CA ASP A 232 -7.11 1.68 -22.09
C ASP A 232 -7.62 2.75 -23.06
N SER A 233 -6.94 3.90 -23.08
CA SER A 233 -7.09 4.90 -24.14
C SER A 233 -5.72 5.14 -24.77
N SER A 234 -5.53 4.46 -25.89
CA SER A 234 -4.55 4.73 -26.94
C SER A 234 -4.40 6.24 -27.20
N GLY A 235 -3.20 6.77 -27.00
CA GLY A 235 -2.81 8.14 -27.32
C GLY A 235 -1.34 8.19 -27.70
N GLU A 236 -1.06 7.78 -28.92
CA GLU A 236 0.20 7.88 -29.63
C GLU A 236 0.67 9.34 -29.69
N VAL A 237 1.83 9.65 -29.10
CA VAL A 237 2.58 10.87 -29.41
C VAL A 237 4.06 10.50 -29.57
N VAL A 238 4.39 10.14 -30.81
CA VAL A 238 5.76 10.01 -31.31
C VAL A 238 6.30 11.40 -31.59
N LEU A 239 7.45 11.75 -31.01
CA LEU A 239 8.29 12.85 -31.49
C LEU A 239 9.55 12.25 -32.16
N PRO A 240 9.90 12.62 -33.40
CA PRO A 240 10.98 11.96 -34.15
C PRO A 240 12.36 12.50 -33.78
N THR A 241 13.30 11.58 -33.69
CA THR A 241 14.75 11.76 -33.65
C THR A 241 15.27 12.51 -34.88
N ILE A 242 16.14 13.50 -34.69
CA ILE A 242 16.89 14.16 -35.76
C ILE A 242 18.29 13.53 -35.87
N PRO A 243 18.83 13.31 -37.08
CA PRO A 243 19.91 12.36 -37.37
C PRO A 243 21.31 12.97 -37.24
N LYS A 244 22.31 12.13 -36.95
CA LYS A 244 23.72 12.42 -37.16
C LYS A 244 24.31 11.42 -38.16
N GLU A 245 24.79 11.95 -39.29
CA GLU A 245 25.77 11.34 -40.20
C GLU A 245 26.45 12.49 -40.98
N PRO A 246 27.58 12.30 -41.69
CA PRO A 246 28.56 11.20 -41.65
C PRO A 246 30.02 11.73 -41.56
N GLN A 247 30.97 10.87 -41.18
CA GLN A 247 32.39 11.07 -41.48
C GLN A 247 32.98 9.74 -41.99
N GLU A 248 33.07 9.62 -43.31
CA GLU A 248 34.05 8.79 -44.02
C GLU A 248 35.42 9.53 -43.96
N SER A 249 36.60 8.91 -43.91
CA SER A 249 37.13 8.00 -44.93
C SER A 249 38.50 7.43 -44.52
N ASP A 250 38.69 6.17 -44.89
CA ASP A 250 39.88 5.42 -45.33
C ASP A 250 41.32 5.91 -45.06
N THR A 251 42.19 4.96 -44.68
CA THR A 251 43.27 4.52 -45.58
C THR A 251 43.90 3.17 -45.16
N SER A 252 44.01 2.31 -46.17
CA SER A 252 44.78 1.07 -46.33
C SER A 252 46.08 0.91 -45.54
N THR A 253 46.40 -0.34 -45.14
CA THR A 253 47.69 -0.99 -45.43
C THR A 253 47.55 -2.52 -45.37
N GLN A 254 48.02 -3.19 -46.43
CA GLN A 254 48.10 -4.65 -46.60
C GLN A 254 49.40 -5.25 -46.01
N LYS A 255 49.28 -6.48 -45.45
CA LYS A 255 50.19 -7.66 -45.51
C LYS A 255 51.58 -7.62 -44.83
N PRO A 256 52.28 -8.77 -44.65
CA PRO A 256 51.87 -10.20 -44.48
C PRO A 256 52.64 -10.96 -43.36
N SER A 257 52.39 -12.29 -43.24
CA SER A 257 53.26 -13.39 -42.73
C SER A 257 53.65 -13.37 -41.22
N ASP A 258 53.45 -14.44 -40.43
CA ASP A 258 54.21 -15.69 -40.53
C ASP A 258 53.52 -16.93 -39.93
N GLU A 259 54.04 -18.06 -40.38
CA GLU A 259 53.75 -19.46 -40.15
C GLU A 259 54.17 -20.04 -38.77
N ASN A 260 53.50 -21.15 -38.42
CA ASN A 260 54.00 -22.40 -37.81
C ASN A 260 54.56 -22.45 -36.36
N PHE A 261 53.96 -23.37 -35.57
CA PHE A 261 54.53 -24.52 -34.79
C PHE A 261 53.63 -24.80 -33.57
N SER A 262 52.76 -25.81 -33.60
CA SER A 262 52.99 -27.24 -33.30
C SER A 262 53.09 -27.61 -31.81
N THR A 263 52.23 -28.56 -31.43
CA THR A 263 52.39 -29.67 -30.45
C THR A 263 52.35 -29.42 -28.93
N SER A 264 51.34 -30.06 -28.33
CA SER A 264 51.40 -31.04 -27.23
C SER A 264 52.32 -30.76 -26.03
N TYR A 265 51.72 -30.59 -24.84
CA TYR A 265 51.65 -31.60 -23.77
C TYR A 265 50.53 -31.23 -22.79
#